data_AF-A0A9P0IXP6-F1
#
_entry.id   AF-A0A9P0IXP6-F1
#
_cell.length_a   1.000
_cell.length_b   1.000
_cell.length_c   1.000
_cell.angle_alpha   90.00
_cell.angle_beta   90.00
_cell.angle_gamma   90.00
#
_symmetry.space_group_name_H-M   'P 1'
#
loop_
_entity.id
_entity.type
_entity.pdbx_description
1 polymer ?
#
loop_
_entity_poly.entity_id
_entity_poly.type
_entity_poly.pdbx_seq_one_letter_code
_entity_poly.pdbx_strand_id
1 'polypeptide(L)'
;MILLHPFIHWFPTNDKPSLVRYVPYLTLVVYPFIAPGQFVVRTFKRMNDKADFLMFVIPGILMLCGHMTIGSVFNMWLIMILTSSFVFSFLGFSVSHHFPNNFHDGDHISDKDIDWGLHQIDTSVERNEITDNVFVSLVTFSDHTLHHLFPALDHSLIPFLQDIFLNTCEEFGLDRTSKPFTSIIRGQFKQLVRLTPNNPKRKHRWN
;
A
#
# COMPACT_ATOMS: atom_id res chain seq x y z
N MET A 1 7.21 -11.24 6.83
CA MET A 1 7.64 -9.83 6.97
C MET A 1 9.16 -9.65 7.24
N ILE A 2 10.04 -10.59 6.85
CA ILE A 2 11.49 -10.46 7.14
C ILE A 2 12.16 -9.41 6.24
N LEU A 3 11.66 -9.19 5.02
CA LEU A 3 12.40 -8.43 4.02
C LEU A 3 12.45 -6.91 4.28
N LEU A 4 11.36 -6.35 4.80
CA LEU A 4 11.26 -4.91 5.00
C LEU A 4 11.76 -4.48 6.37
N HIS A 5 12.05 -5.45 7.24
CA HIS A 5 12.68 -5.22 8.54
C HIS A 5 14.18 -4.94 8.34
N PRO A 6 14.80 -3.98 9.08
CA PRO A 6 14.24 -3.16 10.15
C PRO A 6 13.67 -1.81 9.66
N PHE A 7 13.50 -1.61 8.36
CA PHE A 7 13.18 -0.31 7.77
C PHE A 7 11.69 0.05 7.82
N ILE A 8 10.82 -0.94 7.99
CA ILE A 8 9.37 -0.80 7.95
C ILE A 8 8.72 -1.75 8.95
N HIS A 9 7.82 -1.21 9.78
CA HIS A 9 7.00 -1.98 10.70
C HIS A 9 5.74 -1.15 11.05
N TRP A 10 4.56 -1.52 10.54
CA TRP A 10 3.32 -0.75 10.75
C TRP A 10 2.51 -1.15 11.97
N PHE A 11 2.74 -2.33 12.55
CA PHE A 11 2.00 -2.77 13.73
C PHE A 11 2.29 -1.87 14.95
N PRO A 12 1.29 -1.58 15.79
CA PRO A 12 1.42 -0.73 16.96
C PRO A 12 1.93 -1.54 18.16
N THR A 13 3.16 -2.03 18.05
CA THR A 13 3.75 -2.95 19.02
C THR A 13 5.03 -2.40 19.63
N ASN A 14 5.34 -2.84 20.85
CA ASN A 14 6.50 -2.36 21.62
C ASN A 14 7.84 -2.95 21.14
N ASP A 15 7.84 -3.90 20.22
CA ASP A 15 9.03 -4.51 19.61
C ASP A 15 9.48 -3.78 18.32
N LYS A 16 8.78 -2.73 17.92
CA LYS A 16 9.10 -1.96 16.73
C LYS A 16 10.58 -1.48 16.69
N PRO A 17 11.33 -1.61 15.59
CA PRO A 17 12.74 -1.21 15.55
C PRO A 17 12.97 0.28 15.80
N SER A 18 14.06 0.63 16.48
CA SER A 18 14.46 2.02 16.73
C SER A 18 14.59 2.83 15.45
N LEU A 19 15.03 2.20 14.36
CA LEU A 19 15.18 2.84 13.05
C LEU A 19 13.85 3.40 12.54
N VAL A 20 12.78 2.61 12.61
CA VAL A 20 11.42 3.04 12.22
C VAL A 20 10.90 4.13 13.15
N ARG A 21 11.18 4.02 14.46
CA ARG A 21 10.67 4.98 15.46
C ARG A 21 11.29 6.37 15.33
N TYR A 22 12.61 6.42 15.15
CA TYR A 22 13.36 7.68 15.17
C TYR A 22 13.60 8.26 13.79
N VAL A 23 13.63 7.43 12.75
CA VAL A 23 13.90 7.86 11.36
C VAL A 23 12.87 7.25 10.39
N PRO A 24 11.55 7.47 10.58
CA PRO A 24 10.51 6.86 9.76
C PRO A 24 10.60 7.27 8.28
N TYR A 25 11.17 8.44 7.97
CA TYR A 25 11.35 8.89 6.59
C TYR A 25 12.42 8.11 5.83
N LEU A 26 13.30 7.36 6.52
CA LEU A 26 14.25 6.47 5.87
C LEU A 26 13.54 5.41 5.02
N THR A 27 12.29 5.06 5.35
CA THR A 27 11.45 4.19 4.54
C THR A 27 11.34 4.65 3.07
N LEU A 28 11.32 5.96 2.80
CA LEU A 28 11.29 6.49 1.42
C LEU A 28 12.56 6.20 0.64
N VAL A 29 13.71 6.17 1.32
CA VAL A 29 15.01 5.82 0.72
C VAL A 29 15.08 4.32 0.42
N VAL A 30 14.32 3.50 1.15
CA VAL A 30 14.31 2.04 0.99
C VAL A 30 13.42 1.59 -0.17
N TYR A 31 12.34 2.32 -0.48
CA TYR A 31 11.40 1.98 -1.55
C TYR A 31 11.99 1.69 -2.93
N PRO A 32 12.97 2.44 -3.45
CA PRO A 32 13.61 2.13 -4.73
C PRO A 32 14.32 0.77 -4.75
N PHE A 33 14.72 0.26 -3.58
CA PHE A 33 15.54 -0.94 -3.45
C PHE A 33 14.74 -2.20 -3.10
N ILE A 34 13.44 -2.09 -2.83
CA ILE A 34 12.62 -3.26 -2.44
C ILE A 34 12.59 -4.31 -3.55
N ALA A 35 12.21 -3.95 -4.79
CA ALA A 35 12.12 -4.91 -5.87
C ALA A 35 13.51 -5.46 -6.32
N PRO A 36 14.55 -4.63 -6.52
CA PRO A 36 15.91 -5.13 -6.76
C PRO A 36 16.42 -6.04 -5.64
N GLY A 37 16.20 -5.66 -4.38
CA GLY A 37 16.57 -6.46 -3.21
C GLY A 37 15.86 -7.80 -3.19
N GLN A 38 14.57 -7.83 -3.57
CA GLN A 38 13.83 -9.08 -3.73
C GLN A 38 14.40 -9.97 -4.81
N PHE A 39 14.70 -9.41 -5.99
CA PHE A 39 15.32 -10.17 -7.07
C PHE A 39 16.65 -10.78 -6.62
N VAL A 40 17.51 -10.01 -5.95
CA VAL A 40 18.79 -10.48 -5.39
C VAL A 40 18.58 -11.61 -4.38
N VAL A 41 17.68 -11.43 -3.41
CA VAL A 41 17.39 -12.47 -2.39
C VAL A 41 16.87 -13.76 -3.03
N ARG A 42 15.93 -13.67 -3.98
CA ARG A 42 15.41 -14.82 -4.72
C ARG A 42 16.52 -15.52 -5.51
N THR A 43 17.44 -14.76 -6.11
CA THR A 43 18.60 -15.28 -6.84
C THR A 43 19.53 -16.08 -5.95
N PHE A 44 19.94 -15.53 -4.81
CA PHE A 44 20.79 -16.26 -3.87
C PHE A 44 20.11 -17.50 -3.28
N LYS A 45 18.78 -17.45 -3.09
CA LYS A 45 17.99 -18.60 -2.64
C LYS A 45 17.65 -19.59 -3.76
N ARG A 46 18.02 -19.32 -5.01
CA ARG A 46 17.66 -20.12 -6.19
C ARG A 46 16.16 -20.31 -6.35
N MET A 47 15.40 -19.26 -6.06
CA MET A 47 13.94 -19.23 -6.08
C MET A 47 13.38 -18.36 -7.21
N ASN A 48 14.18 -17.97 -8.20
CA ASN A 48 13.65 -17.21 -9.32
C ASN A 48 12.69 -18.06 -10.16
N ASP A 49 11.64 -17.41 -10.64
CA ASP A 49 10.78 -17.92 -11.70
C ASP A 49 11.06 -17.17 -13.01
N LYS A 50 10.34 -17.53 -14.08
CA LYS A 50 10.51 -16.89 -15.40
C LYS A 50 10.11 -15.41 -15.39
N ALA A 51 9.14 -15.02 -14.55
CA ALA A 51 8.65 -13.65 -14.47
C ALA A 51 9.68 -12.72 -13.82
N ASP A 52 10.50 -13.21 -12.89
CA ASP A 52 11.61 -12.44 -12.30
C ASP A 52 12.58 -11.88 -13.38
N PHE A 53 12.73 -12.58 -14.51
CA PHE A 53 13.60 -12.14 -15.60
C PHE A 53 12.94 -11.18 -16.59
N LEU A 54 11.63 -10.90 -16.45
CA LEU A 54 10.91 -9.95 -17.30
C LEU A 54 11.52 -8.54 -17.21
N MET A 55 12.12 -8.20 -16.06
CA MET A 55 12.82 -6.94 -15.86
C MET A 55 14.00 -6.71 -16.83
N PHE A 56 14.47 -7.76 -17.51
CA PHE A 56 15.54 -7.68 -18.52
C PHE A 56 15.05 -7.62 -19.96
N VAL A 57 13.73 -7.72 -20.22
CA VAL A 57 13.19 -7.66 -21.59
C VAL A 57 13.42 -6.29 -22.20
N ILE A 58 13.08 -5.22 -21.49
CA ILE A 58 13.28 -3.84 -21.98
C ILE A 58 14.77 -3.54 -22.25
N PRO A 59 15.73 -3.76 -21.33
CA PRO A 59 17.13 -3.54 -21.65
C PRO A 59 17.63 -4.47 -22.76
N GLY A 60 17.10 -5.69 -22.89
CA GLY A 60 17.38 -6.57 -24.03
C GLY A 60 16.98 -5.95 -25.36
N ILE A 61 15.77 -5.39 -25.45
CA ILE A 61 15.30 -4.66 -26.64
C ILE A 61 16.18 -3.42 -26.90
N LEU A 62 16.50 -2.64 -25.87
CA LEU A 62 17.37 -1.46 -26.02
C LEU A 62 18.77 -1.82 -26.51
N MET A 63 19.34 -2.94 -26.06
CA MET A 63 20.63 -3.42 -26.55
C MET A 63 20.56 -3.88 -28.01
N LEU A 64 19.50 -4.58 -28.40
CA LEU A 64 19.36 -5.17 -29.73
C LEU A 64 18.94 -4.16 -30.79
N CYS A 65 18.09 -3.19 -30.42
CA CYS A 65 17.43 -2.28 -31.36
C CYS A 65 17.81 -0.80 -31.17
N GLY A 66 18.37 -0.43 -30.02
CA GLY A 66 18.54 0.98 -29.64
C GLY A 66 19.82 1.65 -30.14
N HIS A 67 20.78 0.90 -30.69
CA HIS A 67 22.12 1.41 -31.05
C HIS A 67 22.83 2.16 -29.90
N MET A 68 22.53 1.78 -28.66
CA MET A 68 23.06 2.41 -27.44
C MET A 68 24.28 1.66 -26.92
N THR A 69 25.15 2.35 -26.19
CA THR A 69 26.23 1.67 -25.45
C THR A 69 25.66 0.84 -24.30
N ILE A 70 26.36 -0.23 -23.91
CA ILE A 70 25.98 -1.06 -22.76
C ILE A 70 25.80 -0.21 -21.49
N GLY A 71 26.71 0.76 -21.26
CA GLY A 71 26.63 1.66 -20.12
C GLY A 71 25.37 2.52 -20.12
N SER A 72 24.97 3.05 -21.29
CA SER A 72 23.73 3.82 -21.43
C SER A 72 22.49 2.98 -21.14
N VAL A 73 22.42 1.75 -21.69
CA VAL A 73 21.29 0.85 -21.44
C VAL A 73 21.21 0.43 -19.98
N PHE A 74 22.35 0.11 -19.36
CA PHE A 74 22.42 -0.22 -17.93
C PHE A 74 21.91 0.93 -17.05
N ASN A 75 22.35 2.17 -17.32
CA ASN A 75 21.90 3.34 -16.56
C ASN A 75 20.40 3.59 -16.71
N MET A 76 19.85 3.50 -17.92
CA MET A 76 18.41 3.65 -18.15
C MET A 76 17.61 2.54 -17.46
N TRP A 77 18.07 1.29 -17.56
CA TRP A 77 17.46 0.16 -16.86
C TRP A 77 17.46 0.36 -15.35
N LEU A 78 18.58 0.79 -14.78
CA LEU A 78 18.68 1.05 -13.35
C LEU A 78 17.67 2.14 -12.91
N ILE A 79 17.57 3.24 -13.66
CA ILE A 79 16.58 4.30 -13.40
C ILE A 79 15.16 3.74 -13.45
N MET A 80 14.80 3.00 -14.51
CA MET A 80 13.46 2.43 -14.66
C MET A 80 13.10 1.52 -13.48
N ILE A 81 14.00 0.63 -13.07
CA ILE A 81 13.74 -0.32 -12.00
C ILE A 81 13.65 0.38 -10.64
N LEU A 82 14.56 1.31 -10.34
CA LEU A 82 14.54 2.07 -9.07
C LEU A 82 13.28 2.95 -8.97
N THR A 83 12.92 3.65 -10.06
CA THR A 83 11.70 4.47 -10.10
C THR A 83 10.45 3.61 -10.01
N SER A 84 10.36 2.50 -10.74
CA SER A 84 9.22 1.59 -10.66
C SER A 84 9.06 0.98 -9.27
N SER A 85 10.15 0.55 -8.64
CA SER A 85 10.13 0.04 -7.26
C SER A 85 9.68 1.12 -6.29
N PHE A 86 10.16 2.36 -6.46
CA PHE A 86 9.74 3.48 -5.64
C PHE A 86 8.25 3.75 -5.78
N VAL A 87 7.75 3.96 -7.01
CA VAL A 87 6.34 4.30 -7.25
C VAL A 87 5.42 3.19 -6.75
N PHE A 88 5.72 1.94 -7.07
CA PHE A 88 4.89 0.81 -6.63
C PHE A 88 4.88 0.65 -5.11
N SER A 89 6.04 0.75 -4.45
CA SER A 89 6.12 0.63 -2.99
C SER A 89 5.50 1.83 -2.29
N PHE A 90 5.75 3.04 -2.80
CA PHE A 90 5.17 4.26 -2.26
C PHE A 90 3.66 4.20 -2.35
N LEU A 91 3.10 3.95 -3.54
CA LEU A 91 1.65 3.84 -3.68
C LEU A 91 1.13 2.66 -2.85
N GLY A 92 1.62 1.44 -3.06
CA GLY A 92 1.12 0.25 -2.36
C GLY A 92 1.13 0.34 -0.82
N PHE A 93 2.03 1.12 -0.22
CA PHE A 93 2.07 1.32 1.23
C PHE A 93 1.44 2.64 1.71
N SER A 94 1.45 3.69 0.90
CA SER A 94 0.86 4.99 1.27
C SER A 94 -0.64 5.04 1.03
N VAL A 95 -1.13 4.32 0.05
CA VAL A 95 -2.48 4.43 -0.50
C VAL A 95 -3.45 3.67 0.39
N SER A 96 -4.01 4.39 1.36
CA SER A 96 -5.16 4.00 2.18
C SER A 96 -4.97 2.95 3.27
N HIS A 97 -3.92 2.13 3.24
CA HIS A 97 -3.74 1.03 4.20
C HIS A 97 -3.23 1.45 5.58
N HIS A 98 -2.37 2.46 5.64
CA HIS A 98 -1.56 2.72 6.84
C HIS A 98 -1.89 4.03 7.54
N PHE A 99 -3.18 4.35 7.66
CA PHE A 99 -3.60 5.53 8.43
C PHE A 99 -3.67 5.19 9.94
N PRO A 100 -3.37 6.11 10.88
CA PRO A 100 -3.31 5.80 12.32
C PRO A 100 -4.60 5.26 12.92
N ASN A 101 -5.73 5.63 12.33
CA ASN A 101 -7.04 5.17 12.78
C ASN A 101 -7.46 3.86 12.11
N ASN A 102 -6.75 3.37 11.09
CA ASN A 102 -7.06 2.07 10.52
C ASN A 102 -6.72 0.97 11.53
N PHE A 103 -7.48 -0.12 11.47
CA PHE A 103 -7.16 -1.35 12.15
C PHE A 103 -5.89 -1.94 11.54
N HIS A 104 -4.93 -2.28 12.40
CA HIS A 104 -3.72 -3.01 12.06
C HIS A 104 -3.60 -4.21 12.99
N ASP A 105 -2.90 -5.25 12.54
CA ASP A 105 -2.50 -6.32 13.45
C ASP A 105 -1.76 -5.75 14.67
N GLY A 106 -2.12 -6.22 15.86
CA GLY A 106 -1.75 -5.64 17.16
C GLY A 106 -2.74 -4.62 17.74
N ASP A 107 -3.74 -4.15 16.99
CA ASP A 107 -4.88 -3.38 17.54
C ASP A 107 -5.84 -4.28 18.33
N HIS A 108 -6.61 -3.69 19.26
CA HIS A 108 -7.62 -4.45 19.99
C HIS A 108 -8.81 -4.80 19.07
N ILE A 109 -9.34 -6.01 19.22
CA ILE A 109 -10.57 -6.48 18.56
C ILE A 109 -11.72 -6.42 19.57
N SER A 110 -12.94 -6.13 19.10
CA SER A 110 -14.12 -6.15 19.96
C SER A 110 -14.55 -7.60 20.22
N ASP A 111 -14.68 -8.00 21.48
CA ASP A 111 -15.14 -9.36 21.82
C ASP A 111 -16.64 -9.58 21.61
N LYS A 112 -17.41 -8.50 21.36
CA LYS A 112 -18.88 -8.54 21.30
C LYS A 112 -19.45 -8.34 19.91
N ASP A 113 -18.82 -7.49 19.11
CA ASP A 113 -19.36 -6.99 17.85
C ASP A 113 -18.35 -7.24 16.73
N ILE A 114 -18.18 -8.52 16.36
CA ILE A 114 -17.32 -8.94 15.26
C ILE A 114 -18.16 -9.03 13.98
N ASP A 115 -18.08 -7.99 13.17
CA ASP A 115 -18.65 -7.97 11.82
C ASP A 115 -17.53 -7.90 10.77
N TRP A 116 -17.55 -8.80 9.79
CA TRP A 116 -16.50 -8.85 8.77
C TRP A 116 -16.46 -7.58 7.92
N GLY A 117 -17.61 -7.04 7.53
CA GLY A 117 -17.71 -5.83 6.71
C GLY A 117 -17.12 -4.62 7.43
N LEU A 118 -17.47 -4.42 8.69
CA LEU A 118 -16.90 -3.35 9.52
C LEU A 118 -15.39 -3.49 9.68
N HIS A 119 -14.89 -4.71 9.87
CA HIS A 119 -13.45 -4.95 10.00
C HIS A 119 -12.71 -4.67 8.68
N GLN A 120 -13.26 -5.07 7.53
CA GLN A 120 -12.69 -4.71 6.22
C GLN A 120 -12.62 -3.19 6.06
N ILE A 121 -13.74 -2.52 6.33
CA ILE A 121 -13.88 -1.08 6.26
C ILE A 121 -12.91 -0.36 7.21
N ASP A 122 -12.58 -0.96 8.35
CA ASP A 122 -11.65 -0.40 9.32
C ASP A 122 -10.18 -0.52 8.91
N THR A 123 -9.84 -1.34 7.92
CA THR A 123 -8.44 -1.49 7.46
C THR A 123 -7.99 -0.41 6.48
N SER A 124 -8.93 0.38 5.95
CA SER A 124 -8.68 1.39 4.92
C SER A 124 -9.35 2.73 5.25
N VAL A 125 -8.85 3.77 4.60
CA VAL A 125 -9.47 5.09 4.60
C VAL A 125 -9.55 5.59 3.16
N GLU A 126 -10.67 6.19 2.77
CA GLU A 126 -10.83 6.71 1.41
C GLU A 126 -10.12 8.04 1.18
N ARG A 127 -9.79 8.30 -0.08
CA ARG A 127 -9.06 9.50 -0.52
C ARG A 127 -9.91 10.30 -1.49
N ASN A 128 -9.79 11.61 -1.43
CA ASN A 128 -10.53 12.53 -2.28
C ASN A 128 -9.90 12.72 -3.69
N GLU A 129 -9.24 11.68 -4.22
CA GLU A 129 -8.63 11.74 -5.54
C GLU A 129 -9.70 11.83 -6.64
N ILE A 130 -9.35 12.40 -7.79
CA ILE A 130 -10.22 12.42 -8.97
C ILE A 130 -10.21 11.00 -9.55
N THR A 131 -11.24 10.22 -9.23
CA THR A 131 -11.38 8.82 -9.63
C THR A 131 -12.08 8.63 -10.97
N ASP A 132 -12.50 9.71 -11.63
CA ASP A 132 -13.22 9.67 -12.92
C ASP A 132 -12.36 9.14 -14.10
N ASN A 133 -11.10 8.81 -13.86
CA ASN A 133 -10.21 8.23 -14.85
C ASN A 133 -9.75 6.82 -14.43
N VAL A 134 -10.21 5.81 -15.15
CA VAL A 134 -9.88 4.40 -14.90
C VAL A 134 -8.37 4.13 -14.94
N PHE A 135 -7.59 4.82 -15.77
CA PHE A 135 -6.14 4.63 -15.82
C PHE A 135 -5.44 5.15 -14.58
N VAL A 136 -5.95 6.25 -14.00
CA VAL A 136 -5.44 6.77 -12.74
C VAL A 136 -5.82 5.81 -11.62
N SER A 137 -7.08 5.37 -11.56
CA SER A 137 -7.58 4.39 -10.60
C SER A 137 -6.76 3.10 -10.59
N LEU A 138 -6.42 2.57 -11.76
CA LEU A 138 -5.61 1.34 -11.90
C LEU A 138 -4.19 1.48 -11.32
N VAL A 139 -3.61 2.68 -11.37
CA VAL A 139 -2.24 2.91 -10.87
C VAL A 139 -2.24 3.36 -9.41
N THR A 140 -3.24 4.12 -8.99
CA THR A 140 -3.34 4.67 -7.62
C THR A 140 -4.21 3.83 -6.70
N PHE A 141 -4.79 2.72 -7.17
CA PHE A 141 -5.71 1.87 -6.40
C PHE A 141 -6.79 2.72 -5.70
N SER A 142 -7.62 3.40 -6.50
CA SER A 142 -8.77 4.13 -5.95
C SER A 142 -9.83 3.18 -5.40
N ASP A 143 -10.78 3.73 -4.63
CA ASP A 143 -11.94 3.00 -4.10
C ASP A 143 -11.52 1.75 -3.31
N HIS A 144 -10.51 1.97 -2.46
CA HIS A 144 -9.70 0.90 -1.90
C HIS A 144 -10.49 0.03 -0.92
N THR A 145 -11.41 0.63 -0.18
CA THR A 145 -12.30 -0.10 0.75
C THR A 145 -13.21 -1.04 -0.01
N LEU A 146 -13.78 -0.60 -1.13
CA LEU A 146 -14.60 -1.45 -1.99
C LEU A 146 -13.77 -2.56 -2.64
N HIS A 147 -12.53 -2.28 -3.02
CA HIS A 147 -11.62 -3.31 -3.49
C HIS A 147 -11.38 -4.40 -2.43
N HIS A 148 -11.22 -4.06 -1.14
CA HIS A 148 -11.09 -5.07 -0.07
C HIS A 148 -12.40 -5.81 0.23
N LEU A 149 -13.55 -5.15 0.09
CA LEU A 149 -14.86 -5.80 0.24
C LEU A 149 -15.17 -6.74 -0.92
N PHE A 150 -14.73 -6.41 -2.14
CA PHE A 150 -15.01 -7.15 -3.36
C PHE A 150 -13.75 -7.39 -4.21
N PRO A 151 -12.75 -8.14 -3.69
CA PRO A 151 -11.43 -8.27 -4.33
C PRO A 151 -11.46 -9.03 -5.67
N ALA A 152 -12.56 -9.73 -5.95
CA ALA A 152 -12.76 -10.44 -7.21
C ALA A 152 -13.38 -9.56 -8.31
N LEU A 153 -13.88 -8.36 -7.97
CA LEU A 153 -14.41 -7.42 -8.95
C LEU A 153 -13.28 -6.64 -9.62
N ASP A 154 -13.41 -6.48 -10.93
CA ASP A 154 -12.52 -5.60 -11.69
C ASP A 154 -12.71 -4.14 -11.25
N HIS A 155 -11.64 -3.35 -11.22
CA HIS A 155 -11.69 -1.94 -10.84
C HIS A 155 -12.62 -1.12 -11.74
N SER A 156 -12.88 -1.53 -12.99
CA SER A 156 -13.87 -0.88 -13.85
C SER A 156 -15.32 -1.06 -13.38
N LEU A 157 -15.60 -2.05 -12.52
CA LEU A 157 -16.94 -2.31 -11.98
C LEU A 157 -17.18 -1.64 -10.62
N ILE A 158 -16.11 -1.32 -9.88
CA ILE A 158 -16.18 -0.72 -8.54
C ILE A 158 -17.01 0.58 -8.51
N PRO A 159 -16.92 1.51 -9.49
CA PRO A 159 -17.70 2.74 -9.47
C PRO A 159 -19.22 2.53 -9.42
N PHE A 160 -19.72 1.42 -9.98
CA PHE A 160 -21.16 1.11 -9.96
C PHE A 160 -21.68 0.69 -8.58
N LEU A 161 -20.79 0.34 -7.65
CA LEU A 161 -21.14 -0.05 -6.28
C LEU A 161 -21.02 1.10 -5.28
N GLN A 162 -20.41 2.22 -5.68
CA GLN A 162 -20.07 3.32 -4.78
C GLN A 162 -21.31 3.88 -4.06
N ASP A 163 -22.38 4.17 -4.81
CA ASP A 163 -23.59 4.75 -4.23
C ASP A 163 -24.27 3.81 -3.24
N ILE A 164 -24.41 2.54 -3.60
CA ILE A 164 -25.01 1.52 -2.73
C ILE A 164 -24.17 1.37 -1.45
N PHE A 165 -22.84 1.31 -1.59
CA PHE A 165 -21.93 1.20 -0.45
C PHE A 165 -22.01 2.39 0.49
N LEU A 166 -22.03 3.63 -0.05
CA LEU A 166 -22.14 4.83 0.77
C LEU A 166 -23.50 4.91 1.47
N ASN A 167 -24.59 4.59 0.79
CA ASN A 167 -25.93 4.54 1.38
C ASN A 167 -26.00 3.49 2.51
N THR A 168 -25.46 2.29 2.28
CA THR A 168 -25.38 1.27 3.34
C THR A 168 -24.54 1.77 4.51
N CYS A 169 -23.39 2.40 4.26
CA CYS A 169 -22.59 2.99 5.34
C CYS A 169 -23.37 4.04 6.14
N GLU A 170 -24.19 4.86 5.49
CA GLU A 170 -25.07 5.84 6.15
C GLU A 170 -26.15 5.17 7.02
N GLU A 171 -26.79 4.10 6.52
CA GLU A 171 -27.77 3.31 7.28
C GLU A 171 -27.19 2.76 8.60
N PHE A 172 -25.91 2.38 8.59
CA PHE A 172 -25.18 1.90 9.75
C PHE A 172 -24.44 3.00 10.54
N GLY A 173 -24.64 4.28 10.19
CA GLY A 173 -24.06 5.43 10.90
C GLY A 173 -22.53 5.56 10.77
N LEU A 174 -21.96 5.07 9.67
CA LEU A 174 -20.52 5.03 9.44
C LEU A 174 -20.02 6.29 8.69
N ASP A 175 -19.04 6.99 9.25
CA ASP A 175 -18.37 8.10 8.55
C ASP A 175 -17.44 7.58 7.43
N ARG A 176 -17.76 7.94 6.18
CA ARG A 176 -16.96 7.64 4.99
C ARG A 176 -16.32 8.88 4.34
N THR A 177 -16.14 9.95 5.11
CA THR A 177 -15.51 11.17 4.62
C THR A 177 -14.08 10.91 4.14
N SER A 178 -13.89 11.04 2.83
CA SER A 178 -12.59 10.93 2.17
C SER A 178 -11.59 11.95 2.70
N LYS A 179 -10.30 11.57 2.73
CA LYS A 179 -9.21 12.43 3.21
C LYS A 179 -8.34 12.95 2.05
N PRO A 180 -7.75 14.14 2.19
CA PRO A 180 -6.71 14.61 1.26
C PRO A 180 -5.53 13.64 1.17
N PHE A 181 -4.98 13.44 -0.02
CA PHE A 181 -3.79 12.61 -0.25
C PHE A 181 -2.62 12.96 0.68
N THR A 182 -2.40 14.24 0.96
CA THR A 182 -1.37 14.71 1.90
C THR A 182 -1.60 14.23 3.34
N SER A 183 -2.86 14.15 3.77
CA SER A 183 -3.24 13.61 5.07
C SER A 183 -2.90 12.13 5.16
N ILE A 184 -3.15 11.39 4.08
CA ILE A 184 -2.87 9.97 3.98
C ILE A 184 -1.36 9.69 4.07
N ILE A 185 -0.54 10.40 3.29
CA ILE A 185 0.92 10.28 3.35
C ILE A 185 1.42 10.57 4.77
N ARG A 186 0.97 11.67 5.38
CA ARG A 186 1.36 12.00 6.76
C ARG A 186 0.88 10.94 7.76
N GLY A 187 -0.31 10.38 7.52
CA GLY A 187 -0.89 9.30 8.29
C GLY A 187 -0.01 8.07 8.31
N GLN A 188 0.53 7.66 7.16
CA GLN A 188 1.46 6.54 7.08
C GLN A 188 2.67 6.71 7.99
N PHE A 189 3.32 7.89 7.97
CA PHE A 189 4.49 8.11 8.84
C PHE A 189 4.11 8.14 10.32
N LYS A 190 2.93 8.67 10.66
CA LYS A 190 2.39 8.56 12.03
C LYS A 190 2.16 7.11 12.43
N GLN A 191 1.65 6.28 11.52
CA GLN A 191 1.46 4.86 11.76
C GLN A 191 2.77 4.12 11.97
N LEU A 192 3.80 4.44 11.16
CA LEU A 192 5.13 3.87 11.32
C LEU A 192 5.67 4.12 12.73
N VAL A 193 5.43 5.27 13.35
CA VAL A 193 5.92 5.54 14.72
C VAL A 193 4.93 5.18 15.84
N ARG A 194 3.70 4.76 15.49
CA ARG A 194 2.67 4.40 16.48
C ARG A 194 3.08 3.15 17.25
N LEU A 195 2.96 3.20 18.58
CA LEU A 195 3.23 2.08 19.50
C LEU A 195 1.99 1.64 20.28
N THR A 196 0.96 2.48 20.34
CA THR A 196 -0.25 2.21 21.13
C THR A 196 -1.33 1.62 20.24
N PRO A 197 -1.86 0.44 20.57
CA PRO A 197 -3.03 -0.15 19.93
C PRO A 197 -4.26 0.76 19.97
N ASN A 198 -5.02 0.80 18.88
CA ASN A 198 -6.37 1.37 18.84
C ASN A 198 -7.34 0.52 19.66
N ASN A 199 -8.38 1.18 20.19
CA ASN A 199 -9.48 0.51 20.87
C ASN A 199 -10.77 0.61 20.03
N PRO A 200 -11.38 -0.53 19.64
CA PRO A 200 -12.50 -0.58 18.68
C PRO A 200 -13.79 0.04 19.23
N LYS A 201 -13.98 0.08 20.56
CA LYS A 201 -15.18 0.69 21.20
C LYS A 201 -15.36 2.18 20.89
N ARG A 202 -14.34 2.84 20.33
CA ARG A 202 -14.40 4.26 19.96
C ARG A 202 -14.94 4.52 18.55
N LYS A 203 -14.99 3.51 17.67
CA LYS A 203 -15.27 3.73 16.24
C LYS A 203 -16.74 3.61 15.87
N HIS A 204 -17.40 2.55 16.33
CA HIS A 204 -18.78 2.24 15.95
C HIS A 204 -19.65 2.31 17.20
N ARG A 205 -20.18 3.50 17.51
CA ARG A 205 -21.21 3.63 18.54
C ARG A 205 -22.57 3.47 17.86
N TRP A 206 -23.15 2.29 18.03
CA TRP A 206 -24.57 2.06 17.76
C TRP A 206 -25.37 2.84 18.80
N ASN A 207 -26.29 3.70 18.37
CA ASN A 207 -27.27 4.34 19.24
C ASN A 207 -28.35 3.32 19.64
#